data_AF-A0A7C2ADB1-F1
#
_entry.id   AF-A0A7C2ADB1-F1
#
_cell.length_a   1.000
_cell.length_b   1.000
_cell.length_c   1.000
_cell.angle_alpha   90.00
_cell.angle_beta   90.00
_cell.angle_gamma   90.00
#
_symmetry.space_group_name_H-M   'P 1'
#
loop_
_entity.id
_entity.type
_entity.pdbx_description
1 polymer ?
#
loop_
_entity_poly.entity_id
_entity_poly.type
_entity_poly.pdbx_seq_one_letter_code
_entity_poly.pdbx_strand_id
1 'polypeptide(L)'
;MKKIKRIIKVKYPLVKQYDQKDCGPAALLSVLKYYEGNSSLPHLRELCNTNLQGSTMLDLVNAAKSLGFKAFGASGKYEDLMKEKMPCIAHVVIDDSFNHFIVIYKIKSGKVYAADPAKGKYWLRKDEFLYALVILIWITV
;
A
#
# COMPACT_ATOMS: atom_id res chain seq x y z
N MET A 1 -28.37 -27.10 4.47
CA MET A 1 -27.82 -25.87 5.10
C MET A 1 -26.41 -25.61 4.58
N LYS A 2 -26.17 -24.47 3.93
CA LYS A 2 -24.84 -24.08 3.42
C LYS A 2 -23.94 -23.74 4.62
N LYS A 3 -22.80 -24.43 4.76
CA LYS A 3 -21.77 -24.12 5.77
C LYS A 3 -21.27 -22.69 5.50
N ILE A 4 -21.55 -21.76 6.42
CA ILE A 4 -21.01 -20.40 6.39
C ILE A 4 -19.49 -20.54 6.50
N LYS A 5 -18.77 -20.24 5.41
CA LYS A 5 -17.30 -20.20 5.41
C LYS A 5 -16.86 -19.13 6.40
N ARG A 6 -16.26 -19.55 7.51
CA ARG A 6 -15.57 -18.70 8.48
C ARG A 6 -14.64 -17.76 7.70
N ILE A 7 -14.97 -16.45 7.64
CA ILE A 7 -14.14 -15.46 6.94
C ILE A 7 -12.84 -15.37 7.74
N ILE A 8 -11.77 -15.98 7.22
CA ILE A 8 -10.45 -15.90 7.83
C ILE A 8 -9.98 -14.45 7.66
N LYS A 9 -9.97 -13.69 8.76
CA LYS A 9 -9.47 -12.31 8.78
C LYS A 9 -7.97 -12.32 8.47
N VAL A 10 -7.60 -11.87 7.28
CA VAL A 10 -6.21 -11.87 6.84
C VAL A 10 -5.50 -10.67 7.48
N LYS A 11 -4.64 -10.94 8.47
CA LYS A 11 -3.92 -9.91 9.24
C LYS A 11 -3.10 -8.94 8.39
N TYR A 12 -2.54 -9.41 7.28
CA TYR A 12 -1.76 -8.61 6.33
C TYR A 12 -2.23 -8.93 4.92
N PRO A 13 -3.25 -8.23 4.39
CA PRO A 13 -3.74 -8.48 3.05
C PRO A 13 -2.65 -8.28 2.00
N LEU A 14 -2.84 -8.86 0.82
CA LEU A 14 -2.04 -8.55 -0.35
C LEU A 14 -2.97 -8.73 -1.55
N VAL A 15 -3.05 -7.71 -2.36
CA VAL A 15 -3.65 -7.74 -3.68
C VAL A 15 -2.52 -7.74 -4.68
N LYS A 16 -2.51 -8.77 -5.55
CA LYS A 16 -1.55 -8.81 -6.65
C LYS A 16 -1.97 -7.85 -7.75
N GLN A 17 -1.00 -7.20 -8.35
CA GLN A 17 -1.21 -6.42 -9.56
C GLN A 17 -1.50 -7.36 -10.74
N TYR A 18 -2.39 -6.95 -11.65
CA TYR A 18 -2.63 -7.69 -12.90
C TYR A 18 -1.76 -7.13 -14.02
N ASP A 19 -1.58 -5.81 -14.05
CA ASP A 19 -0.69 -5.08 -14.94
C ASP A 19 0.49 -4.48 -14.16
N GLN A 20 1.60 -4.21 -14.83
CA GLN A 20 2.75 -3.51 -14.24
C GLN A 20 2.37 -2.12 -13.68
N LYS A 21 1.34 -1.48 -14.23
CA LYS A 21 0.90 -0.14 -13.83
C LYS A 21 -0.04 -0.13 -12.62
N ASP A 22 -0.49 -1.30 -12.13
CA ASP A 22 -1.45 -1.37 -11.03
C ASP A 22 -0.82 -1.40 -9.64
N CYS A 23 0.50 -1.25 -9.51
CA CYS A 23 1.17 -1.35 -8.20
C CYS A 23 0.56 -0.39 -7.17
N GLY A 24 0.26 0.85 -7.56
CA GLY A 24 -0.40 1.86 -6.73
C GLY A 24 -1.82 1.45 -6.29
N PRO A 25 -2.78 1.25 -7.23
CA PRO A 25 -4.13 0.78 -6.92
C PRO A 25 -4.17 -0.53 -6.11
N ALA A 26 -3.28 -1.48 -6.40
CA ALA A 26 -3.21 -2.75 -5.69
C ALA A 26 -2.67 -2.59 -4.26
N ALA A 27 -1.66 -1.72 -4.07
CA ALA A 27 -1.18 -1.36 -2.73
C ALA A 27 -2.29 -0.68 -1.92
N LEU A 28 -3.01 0.27 -2.53
CA LEU A 28 -4.16 0.91 -1.88
C LEU A 28 -5.23 -0.10 -1.49
N LEU A 29 -5.60 -1.02 -2.39
CA LEU A 29 -6.60 -2.06 -2.08
C LEU A 29 -6.15 -2.97 -0.93
N SER A 30 -4.86 -3.26 -0.85
CA SER A 30 -4.29 -4.08 0.24
C SER A 30 -4.41 -3.36 1.59
N VAL A 31 -4.25 -2.04 1.61
CA VAL A 31 -4.49 -1.23 2.81
C VAL A 31 -5.99 -1.12 3.13
N LEU A 32 -6.86 -0.91 2.13
CA LEU A 32 -8.31 -0.91 2.35
C LEU A 32 -8.77 -2.20 3.03
N LYS A 33 -8.35 -3.35 2.51
CA LYS A 33 -8.67 -4.67 3.07
C LYS A 33 -8.15 -4.84 4.49
N TYR A 34 -7.04 -4.17 4.85
CA TYR A 34 -6.50 -4.23 6.21
C TYR A 34 -7.44 -3.53 7.19
N TYR A 35 -8.03 -2.41 6.78
CA TYR A 35 -9.02 -1.66 7.54
C TYR A 35 -10.47 -2.13 7.30
N GLU A 36 -10.65 -3.33 6.74
CA GLU A 36 -11.97 -3.94 6.46
C GLU A 36 -12.83 -3.15 5.47
N GLY A 37 -12.22 -2.21 4.74
CA GLY A 37 -12.84 -1.49 3.63
C GLY A 37 -13.09 -2.41 2.42
N ASN A 38 -14.12 -2.08 1.65
CA ASN A 38 -14.52 -2.82 0.46
C ASN A 38 -14.37 -1.95 -0.80
N SER A 39 -13.63 -2.45 -1.78
CA SER A 39 -13.45 -1.81 -3.09
C SER A 39 -12.96 -2.86 -4.09
N SER A 40 -12.88 -2.49 -5.37
CA SER A 40 -12.36 -3.34 -6.45
C SER A 40 -11.13 -2.70 -7.08
N LEU A 41 -10.25 -3.52 -7.67
CA LEU A 41 -9.07 -3.00 -8.35
C LEU A 41 -9.45 -2.09 -9.55
N PRO A 42 -10.45 -2.42 -10.40
CA PRO A 42 -10.91 -1.51 -11.44
C PRO A 42 -11.36 -0.15 -10.90
N HIS A 43 -12.16 -0.15 -9.82
CA HIS A 43 -12.61 1.10 -9.21
C HIS A 43 -11.44 1.94 -8.68
N LEU A 44 -10.45 1.29 -8.07
CA LEU A 44 -9.25 1.99 -7.61
C LEU A 44 -8.35 2.48 -8.74
N ARG A 45 -8.31 1.80 -9.89
CA ARG A 45 -7.58 2.31 -11.06
C ARG A 45 -8.15 3.64 -11.52
N GLU A 46 -9.48 3.76 -11.55
CA GLU A 46 -10.19 5.00 -11.88
C GLU A 46 -9.90 6.08 -10.84
N LEU A 47 -10.06 5.78 -9.55
CA LEU A 47 -9.81 6.76 -8.48
C LEU A 47 -8.36 7.25 -8.41
N CYS A 48 -7.40 6.36 -8.68
CA CYS A 48 -5.97 6.70 -8.72
C CYS A 48 -5.50 7.26 -10.07
N ASN A 49 -6.42 7.63 -10.98
CA ASN A 49 -6.12 8.13 -12.33
C ASN A 49 -5.05 7.30 -13.08
N THR A 50 -5.10 5.97 -12.91
CA THR A 50 -4.05 5.08 -13.40
C THR A 50 -4.03 5.10 -14.92
N ASN A 51 -2.91 5.55 -15.49
CA ASN A 51 -2.73 5.63 -16.94
C ASN A 51 -1.53 4.77 -17.40
N LEU A 52 -1.09 4.94 -18.64
CA LEU A 52 0.04 4.18 -19.21
C LEU A 52 1.36 4.39 -18.43
N GLN A 53 1.48 5.47 -17.66
CA GLN A 53 2.64 5.76 -16.81
C GLN A 53 2.47 5.23 -15.37
N GLY A 54 1.27 4.82 -14.97
CA GLY A 54 0.93 4.39 -13.60
C GLY A 54 0.12 5.44 -12.84
N SER A 55 0.21 5.40 -11.51
CA SER A 55 -0.40 6.39 -10.60
C SER A 55 0.68 7.16 -9.84
N THR A 56 0.44 8.44 -9.56
CA THR A 56 1.36 9.24 -8.75
C THR A 56 1.05 9.09 -7.25
N MET A 57 2.00 9.50 -6.40
CA MET A 57 1.78 9.57 -4.96
C MET A 57 0.57 10.44 -4.59
N LEU A 58 0.38 11.56 -5.31
CA LEU A 58 -0.75 12.47 -5.10
C LEU A 58 -2.08 11.81 -5.47
N ASP A 59 -2.12 11.03 -6.55
CA ASP A 59 -3.31 10.28 -6.94
C ASP A 59 -3.72 9.27 -5.85
N LEU A 60 -2.77 8.54 -5.29
CA LEU A 60 -3.05 7.59 -4.19
C LEU A 60 -3.62 8.31 -2.96
N VAL A 61 -3.06 9.47 -2.60
CA VAL A 61 -3.55 10.27 -1.46
C VAL A 61 -4.98 10.76 -1.73
N ASN A 62 -5.25 11.27 -2.93
CA ASN A 62 -6.57 11.76 -3.30
C ASN A 62 -7.61 10.63 -3.36
N ALA A 63 -7.24 9.48 -3.94
CA ALA A 63 -8.08 8.28 -3.97
C ALA A 63 -8.38 7.76 -2.56
N ALA A 64 -7.39 7.73 -1.67
CA ALA A 64 -7.62 7.33 -0.28
C ALA A 64 -8.57 8.30 0.43
N LYS A 65 -8.41 9.62 0.23
CA LYS A 65 -9.30 10.64 0.79
C LYS A 65 -10.73 10.51 0.28
N SER A 66 -10.94 10.25 -1.01
CA SER A 66 -12.29 10.05 -1.57
C SER A 66 -12.99 8.80 -1.02
N LEU A 67 -12.21 7.82 -0.55
CA LEU A 67 -12.69 6.61 0.14
C LEU A 67 -12.90 6.81 1.65
N GLY A 68 -12.76 8.04 2.16
CA GLY A 68 -12.97 8.39 3.57
C GLY A 68 -11.75 8.21 4.48
N PHE A 69 -10.56 7.93 3.94
CA PHE A 69 -9.34 7.88 4.74
C PHE A 69 -8.77 9.27 4.99
N LYS A 70 -8.10 9.43 6.12
CA LYS A 70 -7.16 10.53 6.31
C LYS A 70 -5.79 10.09 5.78
N ALA A 71 -5.43 10.60 4.60
CA ALA A 71 -4.19 10.27 3.91
C ALA A 71 -3.27 11.48 3.74
N PHE A 72 -1.97 11.28 3.91
CA PHE A 72 -0.94 12.30 3.71
C PHE A 72 0.26 11.71 2.96
N GLY A 73 0.80 12.48 2.01
CA GLY A 73 2.11 12.20 1.42
C GLY A 73 3.19 12.88 2.25
N ALA A 74 4.26 12.15 2.54
CA ALA A 74 5.46 12.65 3.20
C ALA A 74 6.69 12.12 2.48
N SER A 75 7.77 12.89 2.48
CA SER A 75 9.09 12.39 2.07
C SER A 75 9.95 12.29 3.31
N GLY A 76 10.67 11.18 3.46
CA GLY A 76 11.43 10.90 4.68
C GLY A 76 12.42 9.76 4.48
N LYS A 77 13.23 9.53 5.51
CA LYS A 77 14.16 8.40 5.54
C LYS A 77 13.55 7.23 6.31
N TYR A 78 14.25 6.11 6.32
CA TYR A 78 13.86 4.94 7.11
C TYR A 78 13.59 5.27 8.59
N GLU A 79 14.35 6.19 9.18
CA GLU A 79 14.17 6.60 10.57
C GLU A 79 12.83 7.28 10.83
N ASP A 80 12.28 7.96 9.84
CA ASP A 80 10.97 8.61 9.94
C ASP A 80 9.85 7.57 9.85
N LEU A 81 10.02 6.56 9.00
CA LEU A 81 9.10 5.43 8.89
C LEU A 81 8.88 4.70 10.23
N MET A 82 9.90 4.65 11.10
CA MET A 82 9.80 4.03 12.43
C MET A 82 8.86 4.78 13.38
N LYS A 83 8.57 6.05 13.12
CA LYS A 83 7.68 6.91 13.93
C LYS A 83 6.23 6.88 13.42
N GLU A 84 6.01 6.31 12.24
CA GLU A 84 4.72 6.34 11.57
C GLU A 84 3.76 5.22 11.99
N LYS A 85 2.47 5.46 11.77
CA LYS A 85 1.42 4.45 11.94
C LYS A 85 1.42 3.49 10.74
N MET A 86 1.27 2.20 11.03
CA MET A 86 1.17 1.13 10.04
C MET A 86 -0.28 0.66 9.89
N PRO A 87 -0.71 0.23 8.69
CA PRO A 87 0.07 0.17 7.46
C PRO A 87 0.22 1.53 6.76
N CYS A 88 1.32 1.70 6.04
CA CYS A 88 1.53 2.80 5.10
C CYS A 88 1.93 2.24 3.72
N ILE A 89 1.82 3.06 2.68
CA ILE A 89 2.28 2.71 1.34
C ILE A 89 3.58 3.45 1.09
N ALA A 90 4.64 2.73 0.75
CA ALA A 90 5.90 3.33 0.37
C ALA A 90 6.05 3.32 -1.15
N HIS A 91 6.56 4.42 -1.68
CA HIS A 91 7.14 4.44 -3.01
C HIS A 91 8.58 3.96 -2.89
N VAL A 92 8.99 3.00 -3.72
CA VAL A 92 10.36 2.47 -3.75
C VAL A 92 10.85 2.46 -5.20
N VAL A 93 12.14 2.71 -5.45
CA VAL A 93 12.75 2.48 -6.75
C VAL A 93 13.52 1.17 -6.69
N ILE A 94 13.20 0.29 -7.62
CA ILE A 94 13.87 -0.99 -7.81
C ILE A 94 14.87 -0.80 -8.96
N ASP A 95 16.10 -1.28 -8.76
CA ASP A 95 17.18 -1.28 -9.77
C ASP A 95 17.39 0.11 -10.44
N ASP A 96 17.40 1.18 -9.63
CA ASP A 96 17.62 2.58 -9.99
C ASP A 96 16.74 3.18 -11.11
N SER A 97 15.70 2.46 -11.55
CA SER A 97 14.89 2.85 -12.72
C SER A 97 13.40 2.57 -12.58
N PHE A 98 12.98 1.63 -11.71
CA PHE A 98 11.60 1.19 -11.64
C PHE A 98 10.89 1.72 -10.39
N ASN A 99 10.06 2.74 -10.58
CA ASN A 99 9.16 3.29 -9.56
C ASN A 99 8.06 2.29 -9.20
N HIS A 100 7.94 1.94 -7.92
CA HIS A 100 7.02 0.90 -7.47
C HIS A 100 6.37 1.25 -6.13
N PHE A 101 5.12 0.83 -5.94
CA PHE A 101 4.41 1.01 -4.67
C PHE A 101 4.28 -0.31 -3.91
N ILE A 102 4.69 -0.29 -2.64
CA ILE A 102 4.58 -1.43 -1.73
C ILE A 102 3.86 -1.04 -0.45
N VAL A 103 3.21 -1.99 0.20
CA VAL A 103 2.58 -1.75 1.52
C VAL A 103 3.52 -2.19 2.61
N ILE A 104 3.74 -1.32 3.60
CA ILE A 104 4.50 -1.64 4.79
C ILE A 104 3.54 -1.93 5.93
N TYR A 105 3.63 -3.13 6.49
CA TYR A 105 2.70 -3.60 7.52
C TYR A 105 3.28 -3.55 8.93
N LYS A 106 4.60 -3.72 9.08
CA LYS A 106 5.28 -3.65 10.38
C LYS A 106 6.79 -3.49 10.19
N ILE A 107 7.43 -2.92 11.19
CA ILE A 107 8.89 -2.89 11.33
C ILE A 107 9.24 -3.67 12.59
N LYS A 108 10.21 -4.58 12.49
CA LYS A 108 10.68 -5.37 13.64
C LYS A 108 12.18 -5.65 13.50
N SER A 109 12.94 -5.36 14.55
CA SER A 109 14.38 -5.68 14.63
C SER A 109 15.17 -5.17 13.41
N GLY A 110 14.91 -3.94 12.97
CA GLY A 110 15.59 -3.32 11.82
C GLY A 110 15.19 -3.88 10.45
N LYS A 111 14.13 -4.69 10.38
CA LYS A 111 13.57 -5.23 9.12
C LYS A 111 12.16 -4.71 8.89
N VAL A 112 11.84 -4.46 7.63
CA VAL A 112 10.51 -4.00 7.20
C VAL A 112 9.75 -5.17 6.62
N TYR A 113 8.57 -5.46 7.16
CA TYR A 113 7.66 -6.44 6.56
C TYR A 113 6.79 -5.73 5.54
N ALA A 114 7.07 -6.00 4.27
CA ALA A 114 6.41 -5.39 3.14
C ALA A 114 5.54 -6.40 2.39
N ALA A 115 4.52 -5.88 1.72
CA ALA A 115 3.69 -6.57 0.76
C ALA A 115 3.78 -5.82 -0.57
N ASP A 116 4.44 -6.44 -1.53
CA ASP A 116 4.64 -5.98 -2.88
C ASP A 116 3.56 -6.61 -3.78
N PRO A 117 2.75 -5.80 -4.50
CA PRO A 117 1.76 -6.30 -5.45
C PRO A 117 2.30 -7.22 -6.56
N ALA A 118 3.56 -7.06 -6.96
CA ALA A 118 4.25 -7.89 -7.94
C ALA A 118 4.91 -9.13 -7.32
N LYS A 119 5.72 -8.94 -6.27
CA LYS A 119 6.60 -9.99 -5.72
C LYS A 119 5.99 -10.79 -4.56
N GLY A 120 4.96 -10.28 -3.91
CA GLY A 120 4.37 -10.90 -2.73
C GLY A 120 4.86 -10.29 -1.41
N LYS A 121 4.78 -11.04 -0.31
CA LYS A 121 5.17 -10.54 1.02
C LYS A 121 6.57 -11.00 1.38
N TYR A 122 7.40 -10.10 1.84
CA TYR A 122 8.78 -10.42 2.24
C TYR A 122 9.29 -9.42 3.27
N TRP A 123 10.46 -9.74 3.83
CA TRP A 123 11.18 -8.84 4.73
C TRP A 123 12.29 -8.13 3.97
N LEU A 124 12.27 -6.81 4.02
CA LEU A 124 13.31 -5.92 3.50
C LEU A 124 14.28 -5.55 4.60
N ARG A 125 15.55 -5.40 4.25
CA ARG A 125 16.54 -4.78 5.12
C ARG A 125 16.46 -3.25 4.97
N LYS A 126 17.00 -2.54 5.96
CA LYS A 126 16.99 -1.07 6.02
C LYS A 126 17.68 -0.42 4.81
N ASP A 127 18.78 -1.03 4.37
CA ASP A 127 19.64 -0.56 3.27
C ASP A 127 18.95 -0.62 1.90
N GLU A 128 17.85 -1.36 1.78
CA GLU A 128 17.05 -1.45 0.55
C GLU A 128 15.98 -0.35 0.45
N PHE A 129 15.88 0.52 1.47
CA PHE A 129 14.95 1.65 1.47
C PHE A 129 15.64 2.93 1.02
N LEU A 130 15.29 3.36 -0.18
CA LEU A 130 15.31 4.76 -0.58
C LEU A 130 13.82 5.22 -0.60
N TYR A 131 13.54 6.54 -0.55
CA TYR A 131 12.28 7.18 -1.00
C TYR A 131 11.07 7.41 -0.03
N ALA A 132 10.11 8.13 -0.62
CA ALA A 132 8.93 8.80 -0.05
C ALA A 132 7.78 7.86 0.34
N LEU A 133 6.97 8.33 1.29
CA LEU A 133 5.98 7.54 2.02
C LEU A 133 4.58 8.18 1.93
N VAL A 134 3.57 7.35 1.68
CA VAL A 134 2.16 7.70 1.82
C VAL A 134 1.64 7.08 3.11
N ILE A 135 1.28 7.94 4.05
CA ILE A 135 0.75 7.53 5.34
C ILE A 135 -0.78 7.50 5.25
N LEU A 136 -1.37 6.35 5.57
CA LEU A 136 -2.80 6.11 5.54
C LEU A 136 -3.32 5.86 6.96
N ILE A 137 -4.22 6.71 7.42
CA ILE A 137 -4.85 6.60 8.73
C ILE A 137 -6.35 6.40 8.52
N TRP A 138 -6.86 5.28 8.99
CA TRP A 138 -8.30 5.07 9.10
C TRP A 138 -8.81 5.79 10.35
N ILE A 139 -9.75 6.70 10.16
CA ILE A 139 -10.43 7.39 11.25
C ILE A 139 -11.88 6.95 11.19
N THR A 140 -12.35 6.32 12.26
CA THR A 140 -13.78 6.19 12.52
C THR A 140 -14.29 7.59 12.88
N VAL A 141 -15.20 8.14 12.08
CA VAL A 141 -16.15 9.14 12.60
C VAL A 141 -17.19 8.44 13.45
#